data_AF-A0A0D1Z3A0-F1
#
_entry.id   AF-A0A0D1Z3A0-F1
#
_cell.length_a   1.000
_cell.length_b   1.000
_cell.length_c   1.000
_cell.angle_alpha   90.00
_cell.angle_beta   90.00
_cell.angle_gamma   90.00
#
_symmetry.space_group_name_H-M   'P 1'
#
loop_
_entity.id
_entity.type
_entity.pdbx_description
1 polymer ?
#
loop_
_entity_poly.entity_id
_entity_poly.type
_entity_poly.pdbx_seq_one_letter_code
_entity_poly.pdbx_strand_id
1 'polypeptide(L)'
;MPAYLADIGYQNPEQPDNTLSHYATGTDFFAYIRSDEARQTRFNSSMKGAGQQLVQSPVPAAALDSQNTNEDAVQMVDVGGGIGQVTEKVMQENSHLKGRYVLQDLGPIVEEARAKQPNYEVVEYDFFTPQPIKGARIYFMRRVLHDFPDSKCREILQNQIQGMVKGHSKLLVCETVLPATGCSGFESLADISRTTFSSMQRSEKHWRALLDSVGLTVVKVWPPRGGPFSTIEAELK
;
A
#
# COMPACT_ATOMS: atom_id res chain seq x y z
N MET A 1 -20.45 13.68 9.32
CA MET A 1 -20.55 12.21 9.15
C MET A 1 -21.99 11.71 9.28
N PRO A 2 -22.76 11.95 10.36
CA PRO A 2 -24.13 11.41 10.45
C PRO A 2 -25.07 11.81 9.30
N ALA A 3 -25.07 13.10 8.91
CA ALA A 3 -25.87 13.59 7.78
C ALA A 3 -25.46 12.93 6.45
N TYR A 4 -24.15 12.92 6.15
CA TYR A 4 -23.61 12.22 4.97
C TYR A 4 -24.04 10.75 4.89
N LEU A 5 -23.93 10.00 6.00
CA LEU A 5 -24.34 8.59 6.03
C LEU A 5 -25.85 8.42 5.80
N ALA A 6 -26.67 9.33 6.33
CA ALA A 6 -28.11 9.31 6.08
C ALA A 6 -28.43 9.58 4.59
N ASP A 7 -27.75 10.53 3.97
CA ASP A 7 -27.96 10.91 2.56
C ASP A 7 -27.60 9.78 1.58
N ILE A 8 -26.61 8.95 1.92
CA ILE A 8 -26.24 7.76 1.13
C ILE A 8 -27.00 6.50 1.55
N GLY A 9 -28.05 6.61 2.39
CA GLY A 9 -28.86 5.48 2.84
C GLY A 9 -28.06 4.45 3.63
N TYR A 10 -27.06 4.89 4.39
CA TYR A 10 -26.16 4.08 5.20
C TYR A 10 -25.44 2.96 4.42
N GLN A 11 -25.25 3.16 3.11
CA GLN A 11 -24.44 2.27 2.28
C GLN A 11 -22.96 2.61 2.41
N ASN A 12 -22.08 1.64 2.14
CA ASN A 12 -20.66 1.91 2.00
C ASN A 12 -20.42 2.68 0.69
N PRO A 13 -19.85 3.89 0.72
CA PRO A 13 -19.57 4.65 -0.49
C PRO A 13 -18.44 3.98 -1.27
N GLU A 14 -18.64 3.76 -2.58
CA GLU A 14 -17.62 3.17 -3.47
C GLU A 14 -17.03 4.18 -4.46
N GLN A 15 -17.61 5.38 -4.56
CA GLN A 15 -17.24 6.39 -5.56
C GLN A 15 -16.24 7.40 -4.97
N PRO A 16 -15.14 7.70 -5.68
CA PRO A 16 -14.09 8.61 -5.19
C PRO A 16 -14.50 10.09 -5.18
N ASP A 17 -15.55 10.47 -5.90
CA ASP A 17 -16.13 11.82 -5.96
C ASP A 17 -17.28 12.04 -4.96
N ASN A 18 -17.75 10.98 -4.30
CA ASN A 18 -18.76 11.05 -3.25
C ASN A 18 -18.20 10.60 -1.89
N THR A 19 -17.12 11.23 -1.47
CA THR A 19 -16.51 10.98 -0.16
C THR A 19 -17.09 11.90 0.91
N LEU A 20 -16.92 11.53 2.19
CA LEU A 20 -17.25 12.42 3.30
C LEU A 20 -16.51 13.77 3.20
N SER A 21 -15.30 13.80 2.62
CA SER A 21 -14.60 15.05 2.34
C SER A 21 -15.36 15.90 1.32
N HIS A 22 -15.77 15.34 0.18
CA HIS A 22 -16.56 16.08 -0.81
C HIS A 22 -17.84 16.65 -0.20
N TYR A 23 -18.55 15.85 0.59
CA TYR A 23 -19.75 16.30 1.28
C TYR A 23 -19.49 17.48 2.23
N ALA A 24 -18.38 17.44 2.98
CA ALA A 24 -18.08 18.44 3.99
C ALA A 24 -17.39 19.70 3.44
N THR A 25 -16.59 19.57 2.38
CA THR A 25 -15.68 20.63 1.91
C THR A 25 -15.87 21.01 0.44
N GLY A 26 -16.71 20.29 -0.31
CA GLY A 26 -16.89 20.47 -1.75
C GLY A 26 -15.77 19.92 -2.63
N THR A 27 -14.74 19.28 -2.04
CA THR A 27 -13.58 18.74 -2.76
C THR A 27 -13.07 17.45 -2.12
N ASP A 28 -12.20 16.72 -2.81
CA ASP A 28 -11.46 15.63 -2.19
C ASP A 28 -10.54 16.14 -1.07
N PHE A 29 -10.15 15.23 -0.17
CA PHE A 29 -9.36 15.56 1.01
C PHE A 29 -8.03 16.22 0.65
N PHE A 30 -7.32 15.73 -0.37
CA PHE A 30 -6.02 16.26 -0.72
C PHE A 30 -6.13 17.61 -1.45
N ALA A 31 -7.15 17.81 -2.30
CA ALA A 31 -7.46 19.13 -2.84
C ALA A 31 -7.80 20.13 -1.73
N TYR A 32 -8.57 19.71 -0.73
CA TYR A 32 -8.88 20.54 0.44
C TYR A 32 -7.60 20.91 1.20
N ILE A 33 -6.69 19.96 1.46
CA ILE A 33 -5.41 20.23 2.12
C ILE A 33 -4.54 21.19 1.29
N ARG A 34 -4.45 21.02 -0.04
CA ARG A 34 -3.66 21.86 -0.94
C ARG A 34 -4.22 23.26 -1.16
N SER A 35 -5.50 23.49 -0.83
CA SER A 35 -6.13 24.81 -0.97
C SER A 35 -5.58 25.87 0.01
N ASP A 36 -4.71 25.47 0.96
CA ASP A 36 -4.23 26.31 2.05
C ASP A 36 -2.87 25.85 2.54
N GLU A 37 -1.89 26.76 2.44
CA GLU A 37 -0.50 26.50 2.74
C GLU A 37 -0.27 26.08 4.21
N ALA A 38 -1.03 26.64 5.15
CA ALA A 38 -0.91 26.28 6.56
C ALA A 38 -1.45 24.87 6.82
N ARG A 39 -2.55 24.47 6.16
CA ARG A 39 -3.06 23.09 6.20
C ARG A 39 -2.06 22.12 5.57
N GLN A 40 -1.54 22.44 4.40
CA GLN A 40 -0.53 21.63 3.72
C GLN A 40 0.72 21.46 4.59
N THR A 41 1.21 22.52 5.22
CA THR A 41 2.39 22.48 6.11
C THR A 41 2.17 21.57 7.32
N ARG A 42 1.00 21.67 7.96
CA ARG A 42 0.64 20.79 9.09
C ARG A 42 0.50 19.33 8.67
N PHE A 43 -0.14 19.09 7.51
CA PHE A 43 -0.29 17.75 6.96
C PHE A 43 1.09 17.13 6.66
N ASN A 44 1.95 17.85 5.93
CA ASN A 44 3.29 17.38 5.59
C ASN A 44 4.14 17.10 6.84
N SER A 45 4.07 17.95 7.86
CA SER A 45 4.76 17.72 9.14
C SER A 45 4.25 16.45 9.86
N SER A 46 2.93 16.25 9.86
CA SER A 46 2.31 15.04 10.44
C SER A 46 2.71 13.78 9.68
N MET A 47 2.75 13.85 8.35
CA MET A 47 3.19 12.74 7.49
C MET A 47 4.67 12.40 7.69
N LYS A 48 5.53 13.41 7.88
CA LYS A 48 6.94 13.20 8.25
C LYS A 48 7.07 12.51 9.60
N GLY A 49 6.30 12.92 10.61
CA GLY A 49 6.29 12.27 11.92
C GLY A 49 5.71 10.86 11.92
N ALA A 50 4.68 10.61 11.10
CA ALA A 50 4.07 9.29 10.90
C ALA A 50 4.92 8.38 10.01
N GLY A 51 5.84 8.95 9.22
CA GLY A 51 6.95 8.26 8.58
C GLY A 51 7.94 7.79 9.64
N GLN A 52 7.52 6.83 10.47
CA GLN A 52 8.38 6.19 11.46
C GLN A 52 9.70 5.78 10.79
N GLN A 53 10.83 6.03 11.47
CA GLN A 53 12.08 5.38 11.12
C GLN A 53 11.83 3.87 11.14
N LEU A 54 11.89 3.24 9.96
CA LEU A 54 11.75 1.80 9.83
C LEU A 54 12.93 1.14 10.55
N VAL A 55 12.68 0.66 11.77
CA VAL A 55 13.68 -0.08 12.56
C VAL A 55 14.12 -1.33 11.80
N GLN A 56 13.15 -1.99 11.15
CA GLN A 56 13.36 -3.17 10.32
C GLN A 56 12.45 -3.16 9.08
N SER A 57 12.80 -3.94 8.05
CA SER A 57 11.96 -4.11 6.88
C SER A 57 10.68 -4.89 7.23
N PRO A 58 9.50 -4.45 6.75
CA PRO A 58 8.26 -5.21 6.85
C PRO A 58 8.22 -6.43 5.92
N VAL A 59 9.15 -6.54 4.96
CA VAL A 59 9.24 -7.68 4.04
C VAL A 59 9.93 -8.86 4.75
N PRO A 60 9.26 -10.01 4.90
CA PRO A 60 9.89 -11.20 5.48
C PRO A 60 10.99 -11.71 4.54
N ALA A 61 12.19 -11.97 5.07
CA ALA A 61 13.31 -12.49 4.28
C ALA A 61 12.96 -13.82 3.58
N ALA A 62 12.16 -14.66 4.24
CA ALA A 62 11.66 -15.92 3.67
C ALA A 62 10.78 -15.74 2.41
N ALA A 63 10.17 -14.57 2.21
CA ALA A 63 9.40 -14.28 1.00
C ALA A 63 10.33 -13.90 -0.17
N LEU A 64 11.48 -13.27 0.12
CA LEU A 64 12.51 -12.91 -0.87
C LEU A 64 13.36 -14.12 -1.28
N ASP A 65 13.52 -15.10 -0.39
CA ASP A 65 14.30 -16.30 -0.66
C ASP A 65 13.70 -17.06 -1.85
N SER A 66 14.47 -17.15 -2.93
CA SER A 66 14.15 -17.90 -4.13
C SER A 66 15.41 -18.57 -4.66
N GLN A 67 15.28 -19.81 -5.14
CA GLN A 67 16.42 -20.59 -5.60
C GLN A 67 17.08 -20.06 -6.90
N ASN A 68 16.53 -19.00 -7.52
CA ASN A 68 16.94 -18.47 -8.82
C ASN A 68 17.12 -16.95 -8.79
N THR A 69 18.10 -16.44 -8.04
CA THR A 69 18.48 -15.02 -8.07
C THR A 69 19.70 -14.82 -8.96
N ASN A 70 19.49 -14.39 -10.21
CA ASN A 70 20.57 -13.81 -11.02
C ASN A 70 20.49 -12.28 -10.99
N GLU A 71 21.46 -11.58 -11.57
CA GLU A 71 21.53 -10.12 -11.51
C GLU A 71 20.39 -9.43 -12.30
N ASP A 72 19.82 -10.12 -13.29
CA ASP A 72 18.73 -9.59 -14.11
C ASP A 72 17.33 -9.80 -13.50
N ALA A 73 17.20 -10.71 -12.53
CA ALA A 73 15.93 -10.99 -11.87
C ALA A 73 15.47 -9.80 -11.01
N VAL A 74 14.18 -9.46 -11.07
CA VAL A 74 13.59 -8.43 -10.22
C VAL A 74 13.16 -9.06 -8.89
N GLN A 75 13.88 -8.76 -7.81
CA GLN A 75 13.58 -9.27 -6.47
C GLN A 75 12.32 -8.65 -5.89
N MET A 76 12.18 -7.33 -6.05
CA MET A 76 11.05 -6.61 -5.48
C MET A 76 10.69 -5.40 -6.33
N VAL A 77 9.39 -5.24 -6.54
CA VAL A 77 8.76 -4.00 -7.00
C VAL A 77 8.01 -3.39 -5.81
N ASP A 78 8.43 -2.22 -5.36
CA ASP A 78 7.81 -1.44 -4.27
C ASP A 78 6.81 -0.44 -4.89
N VAL A 79 5.54 -0.84 -4.95
CA VAL A 79 4.46 -0.12 -5.64
C VAL A 79 3.82 0.90 -4.69
N GLY A 80 3.90 2.18 -5.05
CA GLY A 80 3.53 3.28 -4.16
C GLY A 80 4.52 3.41 -2.99
N GLY A 81 5.81 3.14 -3.26
CA GLY A 81 6.84 3.06 -2.22
C GLY A 81 7.33 4.41 -1.69
N GLY A 82 6.75 5.52 -2.16
CA GLY A 82 7.14 6.87 -1.79
C GLY A 82 8.57 7.16 -2.22
N ILE A 83 9.38 7.63 -1.26
CA ILE A 83 10.79 7.97 -1.49
C ILE A 83 11.76 6.81 -1.16
N GLY A 84 11.27 5.57 -1.19
CA GLY A 84 12.09 4.34 -1.18
C GLY A 84 12.59 3.83 0.17
N GLN A 85 12.02 4.30 1.28
CA GLN A 85 12.48 3.96 2.64
C GLN A 85 12.43 2.44 2.92
N VAL A 86 11.39 1.76 2.44
CA VAL A 86 11.27 0.29 2.59
C VAL A 86 12.25 -0.41 1.66
N THR A 87 12.33 0.01 0.40
CA THR A 87 13.27 -0.54 -0.57
C THR A 87 14.72 -0.50 -0.07
N GLU A 88 15.18 0.66 0.46
CA GLU A 88 16.51 0.80 1.07
C GLU A 88 16.72 -0.21 2.21
N LYS A 89 15.73 -0.30 3.11
CA LYS A 89 15.83 -1.17 4.28
C LYS A 89 15.86 -2.65 3.90
N VAL A 90 15.07 -3.05 2.91
CA VAL A 90 15.08 -4.42 2.35
C VAL A 90 16.47 -4.74 1.80
N MET A 91 17.05 -3.85 0.99
CA MET A 91 18.38 -4.08 0.41
C MET A 91 19.48 -4.16 1.48
N GLN A 92 19.41 -3.33 2.51
CA GLN A 92 20.36 -3.37 3.62
C GLN A 92 20.29 -4.69 4.40
N GLU A 93 19.08 -5.17 4.71
CA GLU A 93 18.88 -6.42 5.47
C GLU A 93 19.16 -7.68 4.63
N ASN A 94 19.11 -7.57 3.29
CA ASN A 94 19.22 -8.70 2.38
C ASN A 94 20.34 -8.49 1.34
N SER A 95 21.46 -7.87 1.75
CA SER A 95 22.60 -7.54 0.87
C SER A 95 23.28 -8.75 0.22
N HIS A 96 23.00 -9.96 0.73
CA HIS A 96 23.44 -11.23 0.16
C HIS A 96 22.59 -11.69 -1.04
N LEU A 97 21.38 -11.16 -1.20
CA LEU A 97 20.49 -11.47 -2.32
C LEU A 97 20.87 -10.65 -3.55
N LYS A 98 20.96 -11.32 -4.70
CA LYS A 98 21.21 -10.68 -6.00
C LYS A 98 19.91 -10.28 -6.68
N GLY A 99 20.00 -9.30 -7.56
CA GLY A 99 18.90 -8.89 -8.45
C GLY A 99 18.47 -7.45 -8.22
N ARG A 100 17.51 -7.04 -9.04
CA ARG A 100 17.04 -5.67 -9.14
C ARG A 100 15.95 -5.38 -8.13
N TYR A 101 15.98 -4.17 -7.60
CA TYR A 101 14.93 -3.60 -6.77
C TYR A 101 14.37 -2.39 -7.51
N VAL A 102 13.05 -2.32 -7.63
CA VAL A 102 12.36 -1.28 -8.42
C VAL A 102 11.38 -0.56 -7.51
N LEU A 103 11.59 0.74 -7.30
CA LEU A 103 10.65 1.65 -6.67
C LEU A 103 9.70 2.22 -7.73
N GLN A 104 8.40 2.18 -7.45
CA GLN A 104 7.36 2.76 -8.30
C GLN A 104 6.52 3.77 -7.53
N ASP A 105 6.36 4.97 -8.10
CA ASP A 105 5.48 6.02 -7.59
C ASP A 105 5.12 7.04 -8.70
N LEU A 106 4.34 8.07 -8.39
CA LEU A 106 3.99 9.15 -9.32
C LEU A 106 5.17 10.10 -9.58
N GLY A 107 5.15 10.77 -10.73
CA GLY A 107 6.25 11.63 -11.23
C GLY A 107 6.91 12.53 -10.18
N PRO A 108 6.17 13.41 -9.48
CA PRO A 108 6.77 14.31 -8.48
C PRO A 108 7.48 13.59 -7.32
N ILE A 109 7.00 12.40 -6.93
CA ILE A 109 7.59 11.60 -5.84
C ILE A 109 8.84 10.86 -6.34
N VAL A 110 8.79 10.37 -7.58
CA VAL A 110 9.92 9.73 -8.25
C VAL A 110 11.08 10.71 -8.46
N GLU A 111 10.81 11.98 -8.77
CA GLU A 111 11.83 13.02 -8.84
C GLU A 111 12.55 13.22 -7.49
N GLU A 112 11.79 13.30 -6.39
CA GLU A 112 12.36 13.40 -5.04
C GLU A 112 13.17 12.15 -4.69
N ALA A 113 12.68 10.96 -5.03
CA ALA A 113 13.40 9.71 -4.80
C ALA A 113 14.72 9.65 -5.58
N ARG A 114 14.72 10.02 -6.86
CA ARG A 114 15.92 10.06 -7.72
C ARG A 114 16.95 11.08 -7.24
N ALA A 115 16.52 12.21 -6.68
CA ALA A 115 17.42 13.24 -6.15
C ALA A 115 18.32 12.71 -5.02
N LYS A 116 17.92 11.62 -4.34
CA LYS A 116 18.74 10.93 -3.32
C LYS A 116 19.83 10.03 -3.89
N GLN A 117 19.87 9.83 -5.21
CA GLN A 117 20.80 8.93 -5.91
C GLN A 117 20.78 7.50 -5.34
N PRO A 118 19.62 6.83 -5.37
CA PRO A 118 19.48 5.50 -4.79
C PRO A 118 20.23 4.44 -5.60
N ASN A 119 20.58 3.33 -4.93
CA ASN A 119 21.18 2.15 -5.57
C ASN A 119 20.12 1.15 -6.11
N TYR A 120 18.87 1.59 -6.26
CA TYR A 120 17.75 0.84 -6.83
C TYR A 120 17.12 1.62 -7.98
N GLU A 121 16.36 0.95 -8.83
CA GLU A 121 15.70 1.58 -9.96
C GLU A 121 14.48 2.38 -9.49
N VAL A 122 14.25 3.54 -10.10
CA VAL A 122 13.07 4.38 -9.81
C VAL A 122 12.27 4.60 -11.09
N VAL A 123 11.05 4.08 -11.11
CA VAL A 123 10.16 4.06 -12.26
C VAL A 123 8.89 4.85 -11.94
N GLU A 124 8.52 5.78 -12.82
CA GLU A 124 7.22 6.43 -12.73
C GLU A 124 6.12 5.44 -13.09
N TYR A 125 5.12 5.29 -12.23
CA TYR A 125 4.03 4.34 -12.43
C TYR A 125 2.77 4.77 -11.68
N ASP A 126 1.64 4.72 -12.39
CA ASP A 126 0.31 4.81 -11.81
C ASP A 126 -0.26 3.39 -11.66
N PHE A 127 -0.54 2.96 -10.43
CA PHE A 127 -1.06 1.63 -10.13
C PHE A 127 -2.49 1.36 -10.65
N PHE A 128 -3.18 2.38 -11.16
CA PHE A 128 -4.43 2.22 -11.92
C PHE A 128 -4.18 1.83 -13.39
N THR A 129 -2.92 1.77 -13.82
CA THR A 129 -2.52 1.29 -15.16
C THR A 129 -1.88 -0.10 -15.09
N PRO A 130 -1.86 -0.89 -16.18
CA PRO A 130 -1.25 -2.22 -16.19
C PRO A 130 0.21 -2.22 -15.70
N GLN A 131 0.57 -3.15 -14.81
CA GLN A 131 1.90 -3.21 -14.21
C GLN A 131 2.99 -3.45 -15.28
N PRO A 132 3.96 -2.51 -15.48
CA PRO A 132 4.97 -2.63 -16.52
C PRO A 132 6.07 -3.67 -16.20
N ILE A 133 6.37 -3.91 -14.93
CA ILE A 133 7.41 -4.87 -14.52
C ILE A 133 6.80 -6.26 -14.44
N LYS A 134 7.32 -7.21 -15.20
CA LYS A 134 6.81 -8.59 -15.29
C LYS A 134 7.73 -9.56 -14.56
N GLY A 135 7.13 -10.57 -13.92
CA GLY A 135 7.85 -11.69 -13.32
C GLY A 135 8.74 -11.34 -12.15
N ALA A 136 8.44 -10.26 -11.42
CA ALA A 136 9.15 -9.99 -10.17
C ALA A 136 8.83 -11.04 -9.12
N ARG A 137 9.80 -11.34 -8.25
CA ARG A 137 9.60 -12.26 -7.12
C ARG A 137 8.57 -11.69 -6.15
N ILE A 138 8.70 -10.43 -5.77
CA ILE A 138 7.76 -9.72 -4.90
C ILE A 138 7.18 -8.50 -5.62
N TYR A 139 5.86 -8.35 -5.56
CA TYR A 139 5.16 -7.06 -5.69
C TYR A 139 4.74 -6.64 -4.29
N PHE A 140 5.31 -5.56 -3.78
CA PHE A 140 5.11 -5.07 -2.42
C PHE A 140 4.28 -3.79 -2.43
N MET A 141 3.28 -3.70 -1.56
CA MET A 141 2.45 -2.52 -1.37
C MET A 141 2.34 -2.23 0.12
N ARG A 142 2.68 -1.02 0.57
CA ARG A 142 2.56 -0.63 1.97
C ARG A 142 1.76 0.65 2.10
N ARG A 143 0.68 0.60 2.90
CA ARG A 143 -0.19 1.76 3.13
C ARG A 143 -0.72 2.36 1.83
N VAL A 144 -1.15 1.50 0.92
CA VAL A 144 -1.74 1.90 -0.37
C VAL A 144 -3.22 1.56 -0.35
N LEU A 145 -3.55 0.28 -0.13
CA LEU A 145 -4.92 -0.23 -0.29
C LEU A 145 -5.87 0.28 0.80
N HIS A 146 -5.35 0.81 1.92
CA HIS A 146 -6.18 1.40 2.98
C HIS A 146 -6.74 2.80 2.69
N ASP A 147 -6.37 3.39 1.56
CA ASP A 147 -6.88 4.69 1.12
C ASP A 147 -8.01 4.56 0.09
N PHE A 148 -8.34 3.31 -0.30
CA PHE A 148 -9.27 3.03 -1.38
C PHE A 148 -10.43 2.11 -0.93
N PRO A 149 -11.63 2.29 -1.49
CA PRO A 149 -12.71 1.31 -1.37
C PRO A 149 -12.34 0.01 -2.07
N ASP A 150 -13.01 -1.09 -1.71
CA ASP A 150 -12.73 -2.41 -2.26
C ASP A 150 -12.82 -2.46 -3.81
N SER A 151 -13.73 -1.69 -4.42
CA SER A 151 -13.85 -1.57 -5.88
C SER A 151 -12.55 -1.10 -6.53
N LYS A 152 -11.92 -0.07 -5.97
CA LYS A 152 -10.64 0.47 -6.41
C LYS A 152 -9.47 -0.41 -6.02
N CYS A 153 -9.50 -1.05 -4.85
CA CYS A 153 -8.49 -2.04 -4.51
C CYS A 153 -8.46 -3.20 -5.53
N ARG A 154 -9.63 -3.68 -6.00
CA ARG A 154 -9.70 -4.72 -7.03
C ARG A 154 -9.03 -4.29 -8.33
N GLU A 155 -9.27 -3.07 -8.79
CA GLU A 155 -8.63 -2.49 -9.99
C GLU A 155 -7.10 -2.45 -9.84
N ILE A 156 -6.60 -1.91 -8.72
CA ILE A 156 -5.18 -1.83 -8.40
C ILE A 156 -4.55 -3.24 -8.40
N LEU A 157 -5.17 -4.18 -7.68
CA LEU A 157 -4.69 -5.56 -7.55
C LEU A 157 -4.68 -6.29 -8.89
N GLN A 158 -5.70 -6.10 -9.74
CA GLN A 158 -5.75 -6.67 -11.09
C GLN A 158 -4.61 -6.18 -11.97
N ASN A 159 -4.23 -4.90 -11.85
CA ASN A 159 -3.07 -4.38 -12.56
C ASN A 159 -1.77 -5.03 -12.08
N GLN A 160 -1.62 -5.29 -10.78
CA GLN A 160 -0.43 -5.97 -10.24
C GLN A 160 -0.36 -7.43 -10.66
N ILE A 161 -1.50 -8.13 -10.64
CA ILE A 161 -1.64 -9.53 -11.07
C ILE A 161 -1.15 -9.74 -12.50
N GLN A 162 -1.38 -8.77 -13.41
CA GLN A 162 -0.87 -8.85 -14.78
C GLN A 162 0.67 -8.82 -14.87
N GLY A 163 1.37 -8.41 -13.81
CA GLY A 163 2.82 -8.53 -13.68
C GLY A 163 3.28 -9.89 -13.17
N MET A 164 2.44 -10.60 -12.41
CA MET A 164 2.81 -11.77 -11.64
C MET A 164 2.91 -13.05 -12.49
N VAL A 165 3.82 -13.95 -12.09
CA VAL A 165 3.98 -15.29 -12.66
C VAL A 165 3.58 -16.34 -11.62
N LYS A 166 2.63 -17.22 -11.96
CA LYS A 166 2.13 -18.28 -11.07
C LYS A 166 3.26 -19.22 -10.64
N GLY A 167 3.30 -19.57 -9.36
CA GLY A 167 4.36 -20.41 -8.78
C GLY A 167 5.69 -19.68 -8.54
N HIS A 168 5.82 -18.42 -8.95
CA HIS A 168 7.02 -17.61 -8.76
C HIS A 168 6.75 -16.32 -7.98
N SER A 169 5.86 -15.46 -8.49
CA SER A 169 5.59 -14.15 -7.90
C SER A 169 4.69 -14.24 -6.68
N LYS A 170 4.98 -13.39 -5.69
CA LYS A 170 4.14 -13.14 -4.52
C LYS A 170 3.71 -11.68 -4.49
N LEU A 171 2.49 -11.45 -4.00
CA LEU A 171 2.03 -10.13 -3.61
C LEU A 171 2.15 -10.01 -2.08
N LEU A 172 2.79 -8.95 -1.62
CA LEU A 172 2.89 -8.61 -0.20
C LEU A 172 2.16 -7.29 0.07
N VAL A 173 1.09 -7.36 0.86
CA VAL A 173 0.32 -6.19 1.30
C VAL A 173 0.64 -5.90 2.77
N CYS A 174 1.31 -4.78 3.03
CA CYS A 174 1.72 -4.35 4.37
C CYS A 174 0.78 -3.25 4.89
N GLU A 175 -0.16 -3.64 5.74
CA GLU A 175 -1.27 -2.81 6.20
C GLU A 175 -1.64 -3.11 7.66
N THR A 176 -2.50 -2.28 8.24
CA THR A 176 -3.15 -2.64 9.50
C THR A 176 -4.08 -3.83 9.27
N VAL A 177 -3.99 -4.82 10.14
CA VAL A 177 -4.93 -5.95 10.16
C VAL A 177 -5.69 -5.88 11.47
N LEU A 178 -6.94 -5.42 11.40
CA LEU A 178 -7.77 -5.27 12.60
C LEU A 178 -8.15 -6.64 13.19
N PRO A 179 -8.17 -6.78 14.53
CA PRO A 179 -8.71 -7.97 15.16
C PRO A 179 -10.22 -8.08 14.87
N ALA A 180 -10.73 -9.32 14.83
CA ALA A 180 -12.16 -9.56 14.58
C ALA A 180 -13.06 -8.98 15.68
N THR A 181 -12.54 -8.90 16.90
CA THR A 181 -13.21 -8.34 18.08
C THR A 181 -12.18 -7.67 18.98
N GLY A 182 -12.59 -6.65 19.74
CA GLY A 182 -11.72 -6.03 20.75
C GLY A 182 -10.69 -5.07 20.18
N CYS A 183 -10.99 -4.38 19.06
CA CYS A 183 -10.17 -3.26 18.60
C CYS A 183 -10.00 -2.23 19.73
N SER A 184 -8.80 -1.70 19.84
CA SER A 184 -8.52 -0.55 20.71
C SER A 184 -9.25 0.69 20.22
N GLY A 185 -9.48 1.66 21.11
CA GLY A 185 -10.07 2.94 20.73
C GLY A 185 -9.24 3.68 19.67
N PHE A 186 -7.92 3.50 19.67
CA PHE A 186 -7.05 4.08 18.65
C PHE A 186 -7.29 3.44 17.27
N GLU A 187 -7.37 2.11 17.19
CA GLU A 187 -7.65 1.40 15.93
C GLU A 187 -9.03 1.75 15.38
N SER A 188 -10.05 1.84 16.25
CA SER A 188 -11.39 2.26 15.84
C SER A 188 -11.42 3.70 15.32
N LEU A 189 -10.72 4.63 15.97
CA LEU A 189 -10.63 6.01 15.48
C LEU A 189 -9.85 6.12 14.17
N ALA A 190 -8.78 5.34 14.03
CA ALA A 190 -8.00 5.25 12.81
C ALA A 190 -8.85 4.74 11.64
N ASP A 191 -9.72 3.76 11.87
CA ASP A 191 -10.68 3.27 10.87
C ASP A 191 -11.77 4.31 10.55
N ILE A 192 -12.40 4.92 11.56
CA ILE A 192 -13.40 5.97 11.36
C ILE A 192 -12.83 7.11 10.50
N SER A 193 -11.56 7.49 10.70
CA SER A 193 -10.90 8.51 9.89
C SER A 193 -10.82 8.17 8.40
N ARG A 194 -10.80 6.87 8.03
CA ARG A 194 -10.78 6.41 6.63
C ARG A 194 -12.08 6.65 5.89
N THR A 195 -13.19 6.85 6.61
CA THR A 195 -14.46 7.30 6.02
C THR A 195 -14.30 8.59 5.22
N THR A 196 -13.33 9.43 5.56
CA THR A 196 -12.95 10.65 4.80
C THR A 196 -12.65 10.35 3.33
N PHE A 197 -12.12 9.16 3.05
CA PHE A 197 -11.71 8.68 1.73
C PHE A 197 -12.65 7.63 1.14
N SER A 198 -13.83 7.40 1.74
CA SER A 198 -14.68 6.25 1.39
C SER A 198 -13.94 4.92 1.47
N SER A 199 -13.01 4.79 2.42
CA SER A 199 -12.18 3.61 2.63
C SER A 199 -12.31 3.07 4.06
N MET A 200 -11.60 1.99 4.36
CA MET A 200 -11.62 1.30 5.63
C MET A 200 -10.26 0.66 5.96
N GLN A 201 -10.00 0.50 7.25
CA GLN A 201 -9.07 -0.51 7.76
C GLN A 201 -9.75 -1.89 7.67
N ARG A 202 -8.98 -2.92 7.35
CA ARG A 202 -9.51 -4.26 7.06
C ARG A 202 -9.06 -5.26 8.12
N SER A 203 -9.96 -6.17 8.49
CA SER A 203 -9.62 -7.36 9.26
C SER A 203 -8.98 -8.40 8.35
N GLU A 204 -8.39 -9.46 8.92
CA GLU A 204 -7.87 -10.58 8.12
C GLU A 204 -8.95 -11.18 7.22
N LYS A 205 -10.19 -11.30 7.70
CA LYS A 205 -11.32 -11.81 6.92
C LYS A 205 -11.59 -10.93 5.68
N HIS A 206 -11.57 -9.60 5.85
CA HIS A 206 -11.75 -8.67 4.74
C HIS A 206 -10.60 -8.76 3.73
N TRP A 207 -9.36 -8.84 4.21
CA TRP A 207 -8.19 -9.01 3.33
C TRP A 207 -8.24 -10.30 2.52
N ARG A 208 -8.59 -11.43 3.16
CA ARG A 208 -8.77 -12.71 2.48
C ARG A 208 -9.85 -12.62 1.41
N ALA A 209 -11.02 -12.06 1.73
CA ALA A 209 -12.11 -11.91 0.77
C ALA A 209 -11.74 -11.01 -0.42
N LEU A 210 -11.08 -9.88 -0.17
CA LEU A 210 -10.65 -8.96 -1.21
C LEU A 210 -9.64 -9.61 -2.16
N LEU A 211 -8.60 -10.26 -1.62
CA LEU A 211 -7.57 -10.94 -2.42
C LEU A 211 -8.16 -12.14 -3.18
N ASP A 212 -9.04 -12.91 -2.54
CA ASP A 212 -9.73 -14.04 -3.18
C ASP A 212 -10.54 -13.61 -4.40
N SER A 213 -11.22 -12.45 -4.30
CA SER A 213 -12.08 -11.89 -5.36
C SER A 213 -11.35 -11.51 -6.65
N VAL A 214 -10.02 -11.37 -6.59
CA VAL A 214 -9.18 -11.07 -7.76
C VAL A 214 -8.32 -12.26 -8.20
N GLY A 215 -8.53 -13.45 -7.61
CA GLY A 215 -7.80 -14.66 -7.99
C GLY A 215 -6.49 -14.89 -7.24
N LEU A 216 -6.30 -14.25 -6.09
CA LEU A 216 -5.16 -14.47 -5.20
C LEU A 216 -5.56 -15.36 -4.01
N THR A 217 -4.63 -16.19 -3.56
CA THR A 217 -4.77 -16.97 -2.32
C THR A 217 -3.82 -16.41 -1.26
N VAL A 218 -4.34 -16.12 -0.07
CA VAL A 218 -3.50 -15.71 1.07
C VAL A 218 -2.78 -16.93 1.62
N VAL A 219 -1.45 -16.92 1.48
CA VAL A 219 -0.55 -17.97 1.95
C VAL A 219 -0.27 -17.81 3.44
N LYS A 220 0.01 -16.57 3.87
CA LYS A 220 0.41 -16.28 5.25
C LYS A 220 0.12 -14.83 5.62
N VAL A 221 -0.21 -14.61 6.89
CA VAL A 221 -0.22 -13.27 7.49
C VAL A 221 0.94 -13.20 8.47
N TRP A 222 1.93 -12.39 8.15
CA TRP A 222 3.11 -12.17 8.96
C TRP A 222 2.80 -11.09 10.01
N PRO A 223 3.13 -11.34 11.30
CA PRO A 223 2.88 -10.37 12.35
C PRO A 223 3.71 -9.10 12.15
N PRO A 224 3.34 -7.98 12.79
CA PRO A 224 4.05 -6.72 12.61
C PRO A 224 5.53 -6.79 12.98
N ARG A 225 6.37 -6.18 12.12
CA ARG A 225 7.82 -6.11 12.29
C ARG A 225 8.27 -4.67 12.55
N GLY A 226 8.38 -4.30 13.83
CA GLY A 226 8.91 -2.99 14.22
C GLY A 226 7.98 -1.81 13.95
N GLY A 227 6.67 -2.07 13.82
CA GLY A 227 5.61 -1.09 13.61
C GLY A 227 4.23 -1.73 13.79
N PRO A 228 3.13 -1.02 13.51
CA PRO A 228 1.76 -1.52 13.71
C PRO A 228 1.20 -2.34 12.53
N PHE A 229 1.95 -2.49 11.44
CA PHE A 229 1.47 -3.08 10.19
C PHE A 229 1.88 -4.54 10.07
N SER A 230 0.93 -5.41 9.72
CA SER A 230 1.18 -6.81 9.37
C SER A 230 1.40 -6.94 7.86
N THR A 231 2.14 -7.95 7.44
CA THR A 231 2.38 -8.22 6.00
C THR A 231 1.56 -9.44 5.59
N ILE A 232 0.61 -9.25 4.68
CA ILE A 232 -0.21 -10.31 4.10
C ILE A 232 0.49 -10.80 2.84
N GLU A 233 0.88 -12.07 2.82
CA GLU A 233 1.47 -12.74 1.68
C GLU A 233 0.40 -13.49 0.89
N ALA A 234 0.32 -13.22 -0.40
CA ALA A 234 -0.58 -13.87 -1.32
C ALA A 234 0.11 -14.29 -2.63
N GLU A 235 -0.50 -15.24 -3.32
CA GLU A 235 -0.02 -15.76 -4.60
C GLU A 235 -1.18 -16.02 -5.57
N LEU A 236 -0.87 -16.17 -6.86
CA LEU A 236 -1.88 -16.51 -7.87
C LEU A 236 -2.44 -17.91 -7.65
N LYS A 237 -3.78 -18.04 -7.73
CA LYS A 237 -4.49 -19.33 -7.72
C LYS A 237 -4.10 -20.22 -8.88
#